data_AF-A0A7H8HQL7-F1
#
_entry.id   AF-A0A7H8HQL7-F1
#
_cell.length_a   1.000
_cell.length_b   1.000
_cell.length_c   1.000
_cell.angle_alpha   90.00
_cell.angle_beta   90.00
_cell.angle_gamma   90.00
#
_symmetry.space_group_name_H-M   'P 1'
#
loop_
_entity.id
_entity.type
_entity.pdbx_description
1 polymer ?
#
loop_
_entity_poly.entity_id
_entity_poly.type
_entity_poly.pdbx_seq_one_letter_code
_entity_poly.pdbx_strand_id
1 'polypeptide(L)'
;MVTGPAERALSPGVPFATSSFEVTWPEVPLPPGEPPAPGAWLLLTDEHPAALGRAVALALALAAAGDDALSLPRDDLDELPGFLAERPVRGVVFLTGSPYAYHDPEAAQELLLSVLPVVARVGFGVRFHLVTQAGGEPGLAFLRGLVRVLAVERPQLRASLVDVDARSDVDVLVRELRSDAPDDEVRWRHDVRYAARLARVPFAVEVPTGPGAYVVTGGLGPATARWLADMGATRVVLCGPYKGAPGAVVVQGDIAEPGVADRLIAAATADGLPLRGIVHTAGVLTDDPAAGWHAGVLGARRLHEATADCPPEWWLLGTSATALFGAPGGTSRATADAWLDAFATWRRSRGLPATTIQLGLPHLPDLPRPYFSIL
;
A
#
# COMPACT_ATOMS: atom_id res chain seq x y z
N MET A 1 27.78 9.39 25.19
CA MET A 1 28.27 9.49 23.80
C MET A 1 27.83 8.23 23.07
N VAL A 2 26.67 8.27 22.42
CA VAL A 2 26.26 7.22 21.48
C VAL A 2 26.84 7.68 20.14
N THR A 3 27.80 6.94 19.62
CA THR A 3 28.38 7.18 18.30
C THR A 3 27.26 7.05 17.27
N GLY A 4 26.92 8.15 16.62
CA GLY A 4 25.85 8.22 15.63
C GLY A 4 26.20 7.49 14.33
N PRO A 5 25.24 7.35 13.40
CA PRO A 5 25.35 6.59 12.14
C PRO A 5 26.32 7.20 11.10
N ALA A 6 27.21 8.10 11.50
CA ALA A 6 28.11 8.84 10.61
C ALA A 6 29.30 8.01 10.08
N GLU A 7 29.65 6.88 10.69
CA GLU A 7 30.88 6.14 10.37
C GLU A 7 30.76 5.11 9.23
N ARG A 8 29.60 4.98 8.57
CA ARG A 8 29.40 3.98 7.49
C ARG A 8 28.78 4.51 6.19
N ALA A 9 28.61 5.81 6.04
CA ALA A 9 28.17 6.36 4.76
C ALA A 9 29.31 6.28 3.74
N LEU A 10 29.07 5.65 2.57
CA LEU A 10 29.96 5.73 1.40
C LEU A 10 30.17 7.19 0.93
N SER A 11 29.28 8.09 1.31
CA SER A 11 29.38 9.54 1.09
C SER A 11 29.05 10.29 2.39
N PRO A 12 30.03 10.55 3.26
CA PRO A 12 29.83 11.37 4.44
C PRO A 12 29.45 12.80 4.02
N GLY A 13 28.45 13.39 4.70
CA GLY A 13 28.07 14.80 4.50
C GLY A 13 26.91 15.08 3.55
N VAL A 14 26.24 14.07 2.97
CA VAL A 14 24.98 14.29 2.24
C VAL A 14 23.89 14.69 3.26
N PRO A 15 23.27 15.89 3.15
CA PRO A 15 22.22 16.28 4.07
C PRO A 15 21.02 15.35 3.94
N PHE A 16 20.47 14.87 5.07
CA PHE A 16 19.22 14.09 5.10
C PHE A 16 18.08 14.78 4.34
N ALA A 17 18.09 16.13 4.35
CA ALA A 17 17.20 17.00 3.59
C ALA A 17 17.10 16.68 2.08
N THR A 18 18.10 16.01 1.50
CA THR A 18 18.20 15.67 0.08
C THR A 18 17.94 14.20 -0.24
N SER A 19 17.62 13.41 0.79
CA SER A 19 17.46 11.95 0.71
C SER A 19 16.00 11.50 0.66
N SER A 20 15.06 12.41 0.42
CA SER A 20 13.63 12.10 0.34
C SER A 20 13.11 12.02 -1.08
N PHE A 21 12.13 11.15 -1.27
CA PHE A 21 11.51 10.85 -2.54
C PHE A 21 9.99 10.75 -2.38
N GLU A 22 9.28 11.03 -3.47
CA GLU A 22 7.83 10.86 -3.56
C GLU A 22 7.47 10.18 -4.89
N VAL A 23 6.35 9.44 -4.90
CA VAL A 23 5.77 8.91 -6.13
C VAL A 23 4.97 10.01 -6.82
N THR A 24 5.41 10.39 -8.01
CA THR A 24 4.76 11.34 -8.91
C THR A 24 4.06 10.60 -10.05
N TRP A 25 3.08 11.26 -10.68
CA TRP A 25 2.30 10.73 -11.79
C TRP A 25 2.38 11.70 -12.97
N PRO A 26 3.52 11.78 -13.67
CA PRO A 26 3.61 12.54 -14.91
C PRO A 26 2.74 11.92 -16.01
N GLU A 27 2.30 12.74 -16.96
CA GLU A 27 1.67 12.26 -18.19
C GLU A 27 2.69 11.45 -18.98
N VAL A 28 2.32 10.22 -19.34
CA VAL A 28 3.15 9.29 -20.11
C VAL A 28 2.25 8.61 -21.14
N PRO A 29 2.14 9.17 -22.37
CA PRO A 29 1.36 8.58 -23.44
C PRO A 29 1.81 7.15 -23.77
N LEU A 30 0.90 6.35 -24.33
CA LEU A 30 1.27 5.04 -24.86
C LEU A 30 2.33 5.18 -25.95
N PRO A 31 3.31 4.27 -26.03
CA PRO A 31 4.28 4.28 -27.11
C PRO A 31 3.56 4.14 -28.47
N PRO A 32 3.96 4.89 -29.50
CA PRO A 32 3.42 4.71 -30.84
C PRO A 32 3.81 3.32 -31.35
N GLY A 33 2.85 2.60 -31.90
CA GLY A 33 3.06 1.26 -32.44
C GLY A 33 1.88 0.80 -33.27
N GLU A 34 2.12 -0.15 -34.16
CA GLU A 34 1.04 -0.83 -34.86
C GLU A 34 0.24 -1.68 -33.85
N PRO A 35 -1.10 -1.70 -33.96
CA PRO A 35 -1.92 -2.53 -33.09
C PRO A 35 -1.49 -3.99 -33.25
N PRO A 36 -1.31 -4.74 -32.14
CA PRO A 36 -0.89 -6.12 -32.25
C PRO A 36 -1.98 -6.95 -32.93
N ALA A 37 -1.59 -8.08 -33.52
CA ALA A 37 -2.54 -9.05 -34.07
C ALA A 37 -3.57 -9.48 -33.00
N PRO A 38 -4.81 -9.81 -33.42
CA PRO A 38 -5.82 -10.42 -32.56
C PRO A 38 -5.28 -11.50 -31.62
N GLY A 39 -5.76 -11.52 -30.38
CA GLY A 39 -5.46 -12.57 -29.41
C GLY A 39 -6.56 -12.73 -28.36
N ALA A 40 -6.39 -13.70 -27.46
CA ALA A 40 -7.34 -13.96 -26.39
C ALA A 40 -6.88 -13.34 -25.06
N TRP A 41 -7.84 -12.87 -24.26
CA TRP A 41 -7.63 -12.37 -22.89
C TRP A 41 -8.49 -13.15 -21.92
N LEU A 42 -7.95 -13.54 -20.77
CA LEU A 42 -8.75 -14.12 -19.68
C LEU A 42 -9.17 -13.02 -18.71
N LEU A 43 -10.48 -12.81 -18.56
CA LEU A 43 -11.06 -11.87 -17.62
C LEU A 43 -11.50 -12.62 -16.36
N LEU A 44 -10.93 -12.23 -15.22
CA LEU A 44 -11.28 -12.72 -13.89
C LEU A 44 -11.81 -11.55 -13.05
N THR A 45 -12.68 -11.83 -12.09
CA THR A 45 -13.22 -10.82 -11.19
C THR A 45 -13.23 -11.31 -9.76
N ASP A 46 -13.48 -10.39 -8.83
CA ASP A 46 -13.78 -10.71 -7.44
C ASP A 46 -15.26 -11.03 -7.19
N GLU A 47 -16.05 -11.26 -8.25
CA GLU A 47 -17.50 -11.50 -8.24
C GLU A 47 -18.35 -10.32 -7.75
N HIS A 48 -17.74 -9.15 -7.52
CA HIS A 48 -18.49 -7.95 -7.18
C HIS A 48 -19.31 -7.47 -8.40
N PRO A 49 -20.59 -7.03 -8.26
CA PRO A 49 -21.42 -6.62 -9.39
C PRO A 49 -20.78 -5.55 -10.32
N ALA A 50 -20.11 -4.56 -9.74
CA ALA A 50 -19.35 -3.56 -10.50
C ALA A 50 -18.16 -4.14 -11.30
N ALA A 51 -17.50 -5.18 -10.78
CA ALA A 51 -16.43 -5.86 -11.50
C ALA A 51 -16.99 -6.66 -12.68
N LEU A 52 -18.07 -7.41 -12.46
CA LEU A 52 -18.78 -8.16 -13.50
C LEU A 52 -19.26 -7.24 -14.62
N GLY A 53 -19.89 -6.11 -14.29
CA GLY A 53 -20.32 -5.12 -15.28
C GLY A 53 -19.16 -4.56 -16.12
N ARG A 54 -18.01 -4.27 -15.49
CA ARG A 54 -16.79 -3.86 -16.21
C ARG A 54 -16.19 -4.97 -17.05
N ALA A 55 -16.22 -6.21 -16.58
CA ALA A 55 -15.73 -7.36 -17.35
C ALA A 55 -16.53 -7.55 -18.64
N VAL A 56 -17.85 -7.41 -18.58
CA VAL A 56 -18.72 -7.45 -19.77
C VAL A 56 -18.42 -6.28 -20.72
N ALA A 57 -18.31 -5.06 -20.20
CA ALA A 57 -17.99 -3.90 -21.03
C ALA A 57 -16.62 -4.05 -21.72
N LEU A 58 -15.61 -4.52 -20.98
CA LEU A 58 -14.28 -4.79 -21.53
C LEU A 58 -14.30 -5.92 -22.56
N ALA A 59 -15.04 -7.00 -22.32
CA ALA A 59 -15.18 -8.10 -23.27
C ALA A 59 -15.76 -7.63 -24.62
N LEU A 60 -16.79 -6.78 -24.58
CA LEU A 60 -17.38 -6.19 -25.78
C LEU A 60 -16.40 -5.27 -26.52
N ALA A 61 -15.66 -4.44 -25.78
CA ALA A 61 -14.66 -3.54 -26.36
C ALA A 61 -13.47 -4.30 -26.97
N LEU A 62 -13.01 -5.38 -26.32
CA LEU A 62 -11.99 -6.29 -26.85
C LEU A 62 -12.48 -6.95 -28.15
N ALA A 63 -13.71 -7.46 -28.17
CA ALA A 63 -14.31 -8.06 -29.35
C ALA A 63 -14.43 -7.07 -30.52
N ALA A 64 -14.81 -5.82 -30.24
CA ALA A 64 -14.85 -4.75 -31.25
C ALA A 64 -13.45 -4.45 -31.82
N ALA A 65 -12.41 -4.65 -31.02
CA ALA A 65 -11.02 -4.51 -31.43
C ALA A 65 -10.45 -5.78 -32.09
N GLY A 66 -11.23 -6.86 -32.18
CA GLY A 66 -10.88 -8.13 -32.80
C GLY A 66 -10.21 -9.15 -31.87
N ASP A 67 -10.18 -8.89 -30.56
CA ASP A 67 -9.66 -9.82 -29.55
C ASP A 67 -10.77 -10.71 -28.97
N ASP A 68 -10.41 -11.92 -28.54
CA ASP A 68 -11.31 -12.81 -27.80
C ASP A 68 -11.25 -12.52 -26.30
N ALA A 69 -12.40 -12.54 -25.62
CA ALA A 69 -12.48 -12.45 -24.17
C ALA A 69 -13.01 -13.76 -23.58
N LEU A 70 -12.19 -14.40 -22.77
CA LEU A 70 -12.50 -15.63 -22.04
C LEU A 70 -12.80 -15.31 -20.58
N SER A 71 -13.58 -16.15 -19.92
CA SER A 71 -13.83 -16.08 -18.48
C SER A 71 -13.69 -17.45 -17.84
N LEU A 72 -13.21 -17.48 -16.60
CA LEU A 72 -13.18 -18.66 -15.76
C LEU A 72 -13.89 -18.31 -14.44
N PRO A 73 -14.93 -19.06 -14.02
CA PRO A 73 -15.59 -18.82 -12.74
C PRO A 73 -14.60 -18.90 -11.57
N ARG A 74 -14.85 -18.13 -10.51
CA ARG A 74 -14.00 -18.14 -9.31
C ARG A 74 -13.88 -19.52 -8.67
N ASP A 75 -14.93 -20.32 -8.71
CA ASP A 75 -14.95 -21.67 -8.13
C ASP A 75 -14.05 -22.66 -8.89
N ASP A 76 -13.71 -22.35 -10.14
CA ASP A 76 -12.90 -23.20 -11.03
C ASP A 76 -11.43 -22.74 -11.10
N LEU A 77 -10.98 -21.83 -10.21
CA LEU A 77 -9.62 -21.28 -10.24
C LEU A 77 -8.52 -22.34 -10.09
N ASP A 78 -8.81 -23.50 -9.52
CA ASP A 78 -7.87 -24.63 -9.47
C ASP A 78 -7.58 -25.24 -10.84
N GLU A 79 -8.49 -25.07 -11.81
CA GLU A 79 -8.32 -25.52 -13.19
C GLU A 79 -7.55 -24.51 -14.06
N LEU A 80 -7.26 -23.32 -13.53
CA LEU A 80 -6.61 -22.22 -14.27
C LEU A 80 -5.34 -22.65 -15.03
N PRO A 81 -4.41 -23.46 -14.48
CA PRO A 81 -3.24 -23.90 -15.23
C PRO A 81 -3.60 -24.74 -16.46
N GLY A 82 -4.58 -25.64 -16.34
CA GLY A 82 -5.06 -26.47 -17.45
C GLY A 82 -5.78 -25.63 -18.51
N PHE A 83 -6.62 -24.69 -18.05
CA PHE A 83 -7.31 -23.75 -18.93
C PHE A 83 -6.33 -22.94 -19.79
N LEU A 84 -5.27 -22.38 -19.18
CA LEU A 84 -4.25 -21.60 -19.89
C LEU A 84 -3.39 -22.46 -20.83
N ALA A 85 -3.20 -23.75 -20.52
CA ALA A 85 -2.46 -24.67 -21.38
C ALA A 85 -3.24 -25.04 -22.65
N GLU A 86 -4.56 -25.21 -22.54
CA GLU A 86 -5.43 -25.51 -23.68
C GLU A 86 -5.77 -24.28 -24.53
N ARG A 87 -5.86 -23.11 -23.88
CA ARG A 87 -6.24 -21.84 -24.49
C ARG A 87 -5.19 -20.77 -24.17
N PRO A 88 -4.14 -20.65 -25.00
CA PRO A 88 -3.13 -19.62 -24.82
C PRO A 88 -3.77 -18.22 -24.89
N VAL A 89 -3.52 -17.41 -23.85
CA VAL A 89 -3.98 -16.02 -23.77
C VAL A 89 -2.80 -15.07 -23.79
N ARG A 90 -3.02 -13.86 -24.31
CA ARG A 90 -2.08 -12.75 -24.27
C ARG A 90 -1.82 -12.27 -22.83
N GLY A 91 -2.87 -12.29 -22.01
CA GLY A 91 -2.79 -11.91 -20.61
C GLY A 91 -4.04 -12.29 -19.82
N VAL A 92 -3.88 -12.23 -18.51
CA VAL A 92 -4.96 -12.37 -17.52
C VAL A 92 -5.24 -11.00 -16.94
N VAL A 93 -6.51 -10.59 -16.97
CA VAL A 93 -6.99 -9.32 -16.43
C VAL A 93 -7.89 -9.62 -15.24
N PHE A 94 -7.48 -9.20 -14.05
CA PHE A 94 -8.28 -9.30 -12.83
C PHE A 94 -8.93 -7.95 -12.54
N LEU A 95 -10.25 -7.87 -12.70
CA LEU A 95 -11.03 -6.67 -12.43
C LEU A 95 -11.56 -6.70 -11.00
N THR A 96 -11.23 -5.68 -10.21
CA THR A 96 -11.77 -5.54 -8.84
C THR A 96 -13.16 -4.91 -8.87
N GLY A 97 -13.89 -4.94 -7.76
CA GLY A 97 -15.20 -4.31 -7.58
C GLY A 97 -15.16 -2.79 -7.37
N SER A 98 -16.21 -2.25 -6.74
CA SER A 98 -16.34 -0.81 -6.49
C SER A 98 -15.29 -0.35 -5.46
N PRO A 99 -14.59 0.78 -5.66
CA PRO A 99 -13.59 1.24 -4.68
C PRO A 99 -14.16 1.46 -3.28
N TYR A 100 -15.46 1.79 -3.16
CA TYR A 100 -16.14 1.97 -1.89
C TYR A 100 -16.42 0.66 -1.13
N ALA A 101 -16.40 -0.48 -1.82
CA ALA A 101 -16.62 -1.79 -1.18
C ALA A 101 -15.44 -2.19 -0.28
N TYR A 102 -14.26 -1.61 -0.48
CA TYR A 102 -13.03 -1.97 0.23
C TYR A 102 -12.56 -0.88 1.19
N HIS A 103 -13.41 0.09 1.54
CA HIS A 103 -13.09 1.10 2.55
C HIS A 103 -12.70 0.45 3.88
N ASP A 104 -13.36 -0.66 4.21
CA ASP A 104 -13.05 -1.46 5.38
C ASP A 104 -11.82 -2.36 5.15
N PRO A 105 -10.81 -2.35 6.04
CA PRO A 105 -9.61 -3.16 5.91
C PRO A 105 -9.86 -4.66 5.71
N GLU A 106 -10.91 -5.21 6.31
CA GLU A 106 -11.20 -6.64 6.29
C GLU A 106 -11.64 -7.04 4.86
N ALA A 107 -12.53 -6.28 4.24
CA ALA A 107 -12.91 -6.47 2.83
C ALA A 107 -11.72 -6.32 1.87
N ALA A 108 -10.82 -5.36 2.11
CA ALA A 108 -9.60 -5.20 1.31
C ALA A 108 -8.65 -6.41 1.46
N GLN A 109 -8.54 -6.96 2.66
CA GLN A 109 -7.76 -8.17 2.93
C GLN A 109 -8.38 -9.41 2.30
N GLU A 110 -9.70 -9.57 2.34
CA GLU A 110 -10.40 -10.65 1.64
C GLU A 110 -10.13 -10.59 0.12
N LEU A 111 -10.14 -9.39 -0.46
CA LEU A 111 -9.76 -9.19 -1.85
C LEU A 111 -8.31 -9.63 -2.09
N LEU A 112 -7.35 -9.24 -1.23
CA LEU A 112 -5.96 -9.71 -1.34
C LEU A 112 -5.90 -11.26 -1.34
N LEU A 113 -6.58 -11.91 -0.40
CA LEU A 113 -6.61 -13.38 -0.30
C LEU A 113 -7.28 -14.05 -1.52
N SER A 114 -8.17 -13.34 -2.23
CA SER A 114 -8.74 -13.85 -3.49
C SER A 114 -7.80 -13.73 -4.70
N VAL A 115 -6.91 -12.73 -4.70
CA VAL A 115 -5.98 -12.47 -5.81
C VAL A 115 -4.75 -13.38 -5.73
N LEU A 116 -4.25 -13.67 -4.52
CA LEU A 116 -3.02 -14.48 -4.34
C LEU A 116 -3.08 -15.87 -5.02
N PRO A 117 -4.17 -16.65 -4.91
CA PRO A 117 -4.30 -17.93 -5.59
C PRO A 117 -4.23 -17.83 -7.12
N VAL A 118 -4.80 -16.76 -7.69
CA VAL A 118 -4.77 -16.49 -9.15
C VAL A 118 -3.33 -16.30 -9.56
N VAL A 119 -2.65 -15.34 -8.93
CA VAL A 119 -1.26 -15.01 -9.25
C VAL A 119 -0.38 -16.25 -9.15
N ALA A 120 -0.50 -17.04 -8.08
CA ALA A 120 0.26 -18.28 -7.88
C ALA A 120 0.09 -19.30 -9.02
N ARG A 121 -1.06 -19.31 -9.70
CA ARG A 121 -1.42 -20.28 -10.76
C ARG A 121 -1.18 -19.77 -12.18
N VAL A 122 -1.08 -18.45 -12.40
CA VAL A 122 -0.75 -17.91 -13.74
C VAL A 122 0.66 -18.39 -14.14
N GLY A 123 0.76 -19.00 -15.32
CA GLY A 123 2.01 -19.57 -15.82
C GLY A 123 3.04 -18.54 -16.29
N PHE A 124 4.23 -19.03 -16.68
CA PHE A 124 5.26 -18.19 -17.29
C PHE A 124 4.81 -17.65 -18.66
N GLY A 125 5.24 -16.43 -18.99
CA GLY A 125 4.99 -15.82 -20.30
C GLY A 125 3.59 -15.22 -20.49
N VAL A 126 2.73 -15.29 -19.48
CA VAL A 126 1.41 -14.65 -19.48
C VAL A 126 1.46 -13.36 -18.68
N ARG A 127 1.05 -12.25 -19.29
CA ARG A 127 1.00 -10.95 -18.61
C ARG A 127 -0.16 -10.90 -17.62
N PHE A 128 0.05 -10.35 -16.43
CA PHE A 128 -1.00 -10.18 -15.42
C PHE A 128 -1.35 -8.70 -15.22
N HIS A 129 -2.63 -8.35 -15.32
CA HIS A 129 -3.13 -6.99 -15.12
C HIS A 129 -4.15 -6.99 -13.99
N LEU A 130 -3.92 -6.17 -12.97
CA LEU A 130 -4.90 -5.79 -11.96
C LEU A 130 -5.56 -4.49 -12.41
N VAL A 131 -6.87 -4.51 -12.55
CA VAL A 131 -7.64 -3.32 -12.97
C VAL A 131 -8.47 -2.84 -11.80
N THR A 132 -8.21 -1.61 -11.36
CA THR A 132 -8.96 -0.94 -10.31
C THR A 132 -9.70 0.27 -10.86
N GLN A 133 -10.71 0.72 -10.11
CA GLN A 133 -11.39 1.97 -10.42
C GLN A 133 -11.10 3.02 -9.34
N ALA A 134 -10.74 4.22 -9.76
CA ALA A 134 -10.50 5.33 -8.86
C ALA A 134 -11.78 5.73 -8.10
N GLY A 135 -11.68 5.90 -6.78
CA GLY A 135 -12.82 6.32 -5.95
C GLY A 135 -12.47 7.18 -4.74
N GLY A 136 -11.20 7.58 -4.58
CA GLY A 136 -10.77 8.37 -3.42
C GLY A 136 -10.76 7.59 -2.10
N GLU A 137 -10.96 6.28 -2.14
CA GLU A 137 -10.90 5.37 -0.98
C GLU A 137 -9.56 4.60 -0.95
N PRO A 138 -9.05 4.24 0.24
CA PRO A 138 -7.73 3.60 0.37
C PRO A 138 -7.76 2.10 0.03
N GLY A 139 -8.96 1.51 -0.01
CA GLY A 139 -9.20 0.08 -0.01
C GLY A 139 -8.50 -0.74 -1.09
N LEU A 140 -8.34 -0.21 -2.30
CA LEU A 140 -7.70 -0.91 -3.41
C LEU A 140 -6.20 -0.62 -3.54
N ALA A 141 -5.67 0.34 -2.77
CA ALA A 141 -4.29 0.80 -2.94
C ALA A 141 -3.24 -0.24 -2.55
N PHE A 142 -3.60 -1.22 -1.71
CA PHE A 142 -2.71 -2.32 -1.34
C PHE A 142 -2.22 -3.12 -2.55
N LEU A 143 -2.99 -3.17 -3.64
CA LEU A 143 -2.65 -3.89 -4.86
C LEU A 143 -1.37 -3.35 -5.52
N ARG A 144 -1.02 -2.08 -5.27
CA ARG A 144 0.28 -1.52 -5.66
C ARG A 144 1.43 -2.24 -4.98
N GLY A 145 1.28 -2.52 -3.69
CA GLY A 145 2.26 -3.29 -2.91
C GLY A 145 2.43 -4.70 -3.46
N LEU A 146 1.33 -5.34 -3.86
CA LEU A 146 1.37 -6.66 -4.50
C LEU A 146 2.12 -6.61 -5.84
N VAL A 147 1.78 -5.69 -6.74
CA VAL A 147 2.45 -5.54 -8.05
C VAL A 147 3.96 -5.35 -7.89
N ARG A 148 4.39 -4.53 -6.92
CA ARG A 148 5.82 -4.30 -6.64
C ARG A 148 6.53 -5.54 -6.13
N VAL A 149 5.87 -6.34 -5.29
CA VAL A 149 6.44 -7.63 -4.86
C VAL A 149 6.55 -8.60 -6.02
N LEU A 150 5.52 -8.68 -6.88
CA LEU A 150 5.54 -9.54 -8.07
C LEU A 150 6.60 -9.13 -9.09
N ALA A 151 6.92 -7.84 -9.21
CA ALA A 151 8.03 -7.37 -10.04
C ALA A 151 9.38 -7.98 -9.62
N VAL A 152 9.55 -8.31 -8.34
CA VAL A 152 10.77 -8.92 -7.80
C VAL A 152 10.69 -10.45 -7.78
N GLU A 153 9.58 -11.02 -7.30
CA GLU A 153 9.44 -12.48 -7.14
C GLU A 153 9.12 -13.20 -8.45
N ARG A 154 8.36 -12.54 -9.33
CA ARG A 154 7.83 -13.12 -10.57
C ARG A 154 7.91 -12.13 -11.73
N PRO A 155 9.11 -11.61 -12.07
CA PRO A 155 9.27 -10.59 -13.11
C PRO A 155 8.73 -11.04 -14.49
N GLN A 156 8.66 -12.35 -14.74
CA GLN A 156 8.13 -12.90 -15.99
C GLN A 156 6.61 -12.68 -16.14
N LEU A 157 5.88 -12.45 -15.04
CA LEU A 157 4.45 -12.11 -15.10
C LEU A 157 4.19 -10.70 -15.63
N ARG A 158 5.20 -9.82 -15.60
CA ARG A 158 5.07 -8.38 -15.94
C ARG A 158 3.77 -7.80 -15.37
N ALA A 159 3.57 -8.06 -14.07
CA ALA A 159 2.35 -7.69 -13.36
C ALA A 159 2.19 -6.18 -13.39
N SER A 160 0.98 -5.69 -13.70
CA SER A 160 0.69 -4.26 -13.70
C SER A 160 -0.60 -3.93 -12.99
N LEU A 161 -0.67 -2.74 -12.39
CA LEU A 161 -1.89 -2.14 -11.87
C LEU A 161 -2.32 -1.02 -12.81
N VAL A 162 -3.51 -1.16 -13.39
CA VAL A 162 -4.15 -0.15 -14.24
C VAL A 162 -5.36 0.41 -13.51
N ASP A 163 -5.25 1.65 -13.05
CA ASP A 163 -6.30 2.31 -12.28
C ASP A 163 -7.03 3.37 -13.12
N VAL A 164 -8.30 3.12 -13.43
CA VAL A 164 -9.10 3.92 -14.37
C VAL A 164 -10.14 4.73 -13.59
N ASP A 165 -10.41 5.98 -13.95
CA ASP A 165 -11.55 6.70 -13.35
C ASP A 165 -12.90 6.32 -13.98
N ALA A 166 -13.99 6.70 -13.33
CA ALA A 166 -15.34 6.43 -13.84
C ALA A 166 -15.71 7.25 -15.10
N ARG A 167 -14.83 8.14 -15.58
CA ARG A 167 -15.09 9.03 -16.72
C ARG A 167 -14.37 8.62 -17.99
N SER A 168 -13.33 7.80 -17.86
CA SER A 168 -12.55 7.33 -18.99
C SER A 168 -13.33 6.27 -19.76
N ASP A 169 -13.16 6.26 -21.08
CA ASP A 169 -13.76 5.26 -21.96
C ASP A 169 -13.16 3.87 -21.68
N VAL A 170 -13.96 2.80 -21.79
CA VAL A 170 -13.45 1.42 -21.72
C VAL A 170 -12.40 1.14 -22.80
N ASP A 171 -12.45 1.85 -23.93
CA ASP A 171 -11.47 1.77 -25.01
C ASP A 171 -10.06 2.17 -24.56
N VAL A 172 -9.90 2.99 -23.51
CA VAL A 172 -8.57 3.31 -22.98
C VAL A 172 -7.92 2.08 -22.35
N LEU A 173 -8.73 1.23 -21.70
CA LEU A 173 -8.27 -0.02 -21.11
C LEU A 173 -7.88 -1.02 -22.19
N VAL A 174 -8.65 -1.12 -23.27
CA VAL A 174 -8.28 -1.95 -24.44
C VAL A 174 -6.94 -1.50 -25.02
N ARG A 175 -6.74 -0.18 -25.20
CA ARG A 175 -5.46 0.37 -25.68
C ARG A 175 -4.30 0.07 -24.74
N GLU A 176 -4.50 0.23 -23.43
CA GLU A 176 -3.47 -0.09 -22.44
C GLU A 176 -3.05 -1.56 -22.52
N LEU A 177 -4.03 -2.48 -22.46
CA LEU A 177 -3.79 -3.92 -22.50
C LEU A 177 -3.06 -4.33 -23.79
N ARG A 178 -3.46 -3.78 -24.94
CA ARG A 178 -2.84 -4.11 -26.24
C ARG A 178 -1.47 -3.47 -26.47
N SER A 179 -1.15 -2.39 -25.77
CA SER A 179 0.10 -1.64 -26.01
C SER A 179 1.37 -2.39 -25.63
N ASP A 180 1.26 -3.41 -24.78
CA ASP A 180 2.36 -4.06 -24.09
C ASP A 180 3.36 -3.09 -23.42
N ALA A 181 2.90 -1.91 -23.01
CA ALA A 181 3.73 -0.88 -22.40
C ALA A 181 4.50 -1.41 -21.16
N PRO A 182 5.71 -0.88 -20.87
CA PRO A 182 6.58 -1.41 -19.81
C PRO A 182 6.24 -0.90 -18.41
N ASP A 183 5.27 0.00 -18.26
CA ASP A 183 4.90 0.56 -16.96
C ASP A 183 4.07 -0.43 -16.13
N ASP A 184 4.49 -0.69 -14.90
CA ASP A 184 3.80 -1.59 -13.97
C ASP A 184 2.68 -0.88 -13.17
N GLU A 185 2.74 0.45 -13.06
CA GLU A 185 1.76 1.24 -12.30
C GLU A 185 1.24 2.39 -13.18
N VAL A 186 0.00 2.24 -13.65
CA VAL A 186 -0.62 3.13 -14.63
C VAL A 186 -1.93 3.66 -14.10
N ARG A 187 -2.22 4.93 -14.41
CA ARG A 187 -3.51 5.56 -14.13
C ARG A 187 -4.06 6.21 -15.39
N TRP A 188 -5.35 6.04 -15.62
CA TRP A 188 -6.10 6.77 -16.63
C TRP A 188 -7.07 7.73 -15.94
N ARG A 189 -6.97 9.01 -16.28
CA ARG A 189 -7.87 10.07 -15.79
C ARG A 189 -8.34 10.90 -16.96
N HIS A 190 -9.65 10.99 -17.17
CA HIS A 190 -10.24 11.71 -18.30
C HIS A 190 -9.56 11.35 -19.63
N ASP A 191 -9.36 10.05 -19.88
CA ASP A 191 -8.66 9.50 -21.06
C ASP A 191 -7.18 9.91 -21.23
N VAL A 192 -6.56 10.48 -20.19
CA VAL A 192 -5.12 10.80 -20.15
C VAL A 192 -4.38 9.75 -19.32
N ARG A 193 -3.27 9.25 -19.88
CA ARG A 193 -2.43 8.22 -19.28
C ARG A 193 -1.31 8.82 -18.43
N TYR A 194 -1.16 8.29 -17.22
CA TYR A 194 -0.09 8.62 -16.28
C TYR A 194 0.60 7.34 -15.83
N ALA A 195 1.90 7.41 -15.58
CA ALA A 195 2.67 6.29 -15.05
C ALA A 195 3.45 6.72 -13.80
N ALA A 196 3.54 5.84 -12.79
CA ALA A 196 4.22 6.15 -11.55
C ALA A 196 5.73 6.38 -11.79
N ARG A 197 6.28 7.43 -11.20
CA ARG A 197 7.73 7.74 -11.20
C ARG A 197 8.17 8.19 -9.82
N LEU A 198 9.36 7.76 -9.41
CA LEU A 198 9.98 8.25 -8.17
C LEU A 198 10.75 9.54 -8.46
N ALA A 199 10.42 10.61 -7.76
CA ALA A 199 11.10 11.91 -7.87
C ALA A 199 11.69 12.34 -6.53
N ARG A 200 12.82 13.04 -6.55
CA ARG A 200 13.39 13.64 -5.33
C ARG A 200 12.55 14.82 -4.88
N VAL A 201 12.33 14.92 -3.57
CA VAL A 201 11.65 16.04 -2.94
C VAL A 201 12.50 16.58 -1.78
N PRO A 202 12.52 17.90 -1.55
CA PRO A 202 13.21 18.45 -0.40
C PRO A 202 12.51 17.98 0.89
N PHE A 203 13.29 17.48 1.83
CA PHE A 203 12.78 17.14 3.16
C PHE A 203 12.90 18.35 4.08
N ALA A 204 11.78 19.05 4.25
CA ALA A 204 11.64 20.15 5.19
C ALA A 204 10.33 19.95 5.96
N VAL A 205 10.41 19.26 7.09
CA VAL A 205 9.25 19.05 7.96
C VAL A 205 9.61 19.54 9.35
N GLU A 206 8.94 20.59 9.81
CA GLU A 206 8.85 20.90 11.23
C GLU A 206 7.72 20.06 11.81
N VAL A 207 8.04 19.19 12.77
CA VAL A 207 7.01 18.49 13.55
C VAL A 207 6.62 19.41 14.70
N PRO A 208 5.37 19.90 14.76
CA PRO A 208 4.94 20.73 15.88
C PRO A 208 4.98 19.86 17.13
N THR A 209 5.98 20.10 17.97
CA THR A 209 6.29 19.40 19.24
C THR A 209 6.26 20.43 20.38
N GLY A 210 6.05 19.98 21.62
CA GLY A 210 5.82 20.85 22.79
C GLY A 210 4.85 20.26 23.81
N PRO A 211 4.27 21.08 24.71
CA PRO A 211 3.30 20.64 25.72
C PRO A 211 2.02 20.04 25.14
N GLY A 212 1.49 18.99 25.79
CA GLY A 212 0.30 18.25 25.37
C GLY A 212 0.53 16.73 25.33
N ALA A 213 -0.45 16.00 24.81
CA ALA A 213 -0.47 14.54 24.83
C ALA A 213 -0.13 13.91 23.48
N TYR A 214 0.55 12.77 23.52
CA TYR A 214 0.95 12.02 22.32
C TYR A 214 0.71 10.52 22.50
N VAL A 215 0.32 9.85 21.42
CA VAL A 215 0.18 8.39 21.38
C VAL A 215 1.24 7.80 20.45
N VAL A 216 1.91 6.75 20.90
CA VAL A 216 2.90 6.02 20.10
C VAL A 216 2.62 4.52 20.13
N THR A 217 2.59 3.89 18.97
CA THR A 217 2.35 2.44 18.85
C THR A 217 3.44 1.77 18.02
N GLY A 218 3.77 0.51 18.34
CA GLY A 218 4.72 -0.29 17.57
C GLY A 218 6.16 -0.15 18.05
N GLY A 219 7.09 -0.77 17.31
CA GLY A 219 8.45 -1.10 17.80
C GLY A 219 9.38 0.08 18.08
N LEU A 220 9.07 1.28 17.59
CA LEU A 220 9.85 2.50 17.87
C LEU A 220 9.37 3.25 19.13
N GLY A 221 8.45 2.66 19.88
CA GLY A 221 7.77 3.25 21.04
C GLY A 221 8.69 3.96 22.03
N PRO A 222 9.60 3.26 22.73
CA PRO A 222 10.41 3.87 23.78
C PRO A 222 11.34 4.99 23.29
N ALA A 223 11.95 4.83 22.11
CA ALA A 223 12.83 5.85 21.54
C ALA A 223 12.05 7.11 21.15
N THR A 224 10.89 6.93 20.51
CA THR A 224 9.99 8.03 20.15
C THR A 224 9.44 8.73 21.40
N ALA A 225 9.10 7.97 22.44
CA ALA A 225 8.60 8.51 23.70
C ALA A 225 9.61 9.43 24.36
N ARG A 226 10.87 8.98 24.43
CA ARG A 226 11.96 9.77 24.98
C ARG A 226 12.17 11.04 24.17
N TRP A 227 12.21 10.93 22.85
CA TRP A 227 12.34 12.11 21.98
C TRP A 227 11.20 13.12 22.19
N LEU A 228 9.94 12.66 22.26
CA LEU A 228 8.80 13.53 22.54
C LEU A 228 8.88 14.20 23.92
N ALA A 229 9.33 13.46 24.95
CA ALA A 229 9.55 14.01 26.28
C ALA A 229 10.65 15.09 26.28
N ASP A 230 11.75 14.84 25.58
CA ASP A 230 12.85 15.81 25.40
C ASP A 230 12.37 17.08 24.65
N MET A 231 11.37 16.94 23.77
CA MET A 231 10.70 18.04 23.05
C MET A 231 9.56 18.69 23.86
N GLY A 232 9.40 18.37 25.15
CA GLY A 232 8.47 19.03 26.06
C GLY A 232 7.06 18.46 26.09
N ALA A 233 6.86 17.21 25.67
CA ALA A 233 5.58 16.52 25.82
C ALA A 233 5.13 16.47 27.29
N THR A 234 3.87 16.81 27.55
CA THR A 234 3.28 16.69 28.90
C THR A 234 2.93 15.24 29.22
N ARG A 235 2.48 14.49 28.22
CA ARG A 235 2.13 13.08 28.36
C ARG A 235 2.44 12.32 27.08
N VAL A 236 3.11 11.18 27.22
CA VAL A 236 3.26 10.20 26.16
C VAL A 236 2.61 8.90 26.59
N VAL A 237 1.77 8.33 25.73
CA VAL A 237 1.12 7.04 25.94
C VAL A 237 1.62 6.04 24.91
N LEU A 238 2.11 4.89 25.37
CA LEU A 238 2.63 3.81 24.54
C LEU A 238 1.67 2.64 24.47
N CYS A 239 1.50 2.08 23.27
CA CYS A 239 0.88 0.78 23.05
C CYS A 239 1.93 -0.26 22.65
N GLY A 240 1.92 -1.40 23.34
CA GLY A 240 2.75 -2.56 22.97
C GLY A 240 3.11 -3.43 24.18
N PRO A 241 3.93 -4.48 23.97
CA PRO A 241 4.33 -5.43 25.01
C PRO A 241 5.39 -4.83 25.96
N TYR A 242 5.24 -3.56 26.33
CA TYR A 242 6.17 -2.87 27.22
C TYR A 242 5.83 -3.18 28.69
N LYS A 243 6.84 -3.48 29.49
CA LYS A 243 6.70 -3.63 30.95
C LYS A 243 6.71 -2.28 31.68
N GLY A 244 7.07 -1.21 30.98
CA GLY A 244 7.18 0.16 31.47
C GLY A 244 8.06 0.98 30.52
N ALA A 245 7.90 2.30 30.56
CA ALA A 245 8.73 3.24 29.82
C ALA A 245 8.91 4.53 30.64
N PRO A 246 10.15 4.92 30.99
CA PRO A 246 10.38 6.15 31.74
C PRO A 246 9.75 7.37 31.05
N GLY A 247 8.94 8.13 31.79
CA GLY A 247 8.27 9.32 31.27
C GLY A 247 7.06 9.05 30.36
N ALA A 248 6.59 7.80 30.27
CA ALA A 248 5.42 7.44 29.47
C ALA A 248 4.46 6.51 30.21
N VAL A 249 3.17 6.65 29.91
CA VAL A 249 2.12 5.74 30.34
C VAL A 249 2.07 4.58 29.36
N VAL A 250 2.02 3.34 29.84
CA VAL A 250 1.91 2.16 28.97
C VAL A 250 0.49 1.61 29.06
N VAL A 251 -0.17 1.51 27.92
CA VAL A 251 -1.41 0.74 27.75
C VAL A 251 -1.03 -0.58 27.09
N GLN A 252 -1.26 -1.68 27.79
CA GLN A 252 -1.04 -3.01 27.25
C GLN A 252 -2.23 -3.46 26.40
N GLY A 253 -1.92 -4.16 25.31
CA GLY A 253 -2.89 -4.69 24.36
C GLY A 253 -2.35 -4.66 22.94
N ASP A 254 -3.03 -5.38 22.05
CA ASP A 254 -2.84 -5.24 20.61
C ASP A 254 -3.66 -4.04 20.11
N ILE A 255 -3.04 -3.14 19.36
CA ILE A 255 -3.73 -1.94 18.85
C ILE A 255 -4.94 -2.26 17.95
N ALA A 256 -4.96 -3.44 17.36
CA ALA A 256 -6.04 -3.91 16.50
C ALA A 256 -7.23 -4.51 17.28
N GLU A 257 -7.04 -4.84 18.57
CA GLU A 257 -8.11 -5.37 19.42
C GLU A 257 -9.15 -4.29 19.77
N PRO A 258 -10.45 -4.64 19.84
CA PRO A 258 -11.50 -3.73 20.26
C PRO A 258 -11.20 -3.05 21.61
N GLY A 259 -11.39 -1.73 21.67
CA GLY A 259 -11.24 -0.95 22.90
C GLY A 259 -9.80 -0.57 23.27
N VAL A 260 -8.77 -1.11 22.62
CA VAL A 260 -7.37 -0.74 22.93
C VAL A 260 -7.08 0.69 22.48
N ALA A 261 -7.49 1.05 21.26
CA ALA A 261 -7.38 2.42 20.74
C ALA A 261 -8.11 3.42 21.65
N ASP A 262 -9.33 3.12 22.08
CA ASP A 262 -10.11 3.98 22.98
C ASP A 262 -9.40 4.22 24.32
N ARG A 263 -8.82 3.16 24.91
CA ARG A 263 -8.04 3.28 26.16
C ARG A 263 -6.78 4.14 25.97
N LEU A 264 -6.11 4.04 24.82
CA LEU A 264 -4.95 4.86 24.50
C LEU A 264 -5.32 6.34 24.41
N ILE A 265 -6.38 6.65 23.65
CA ILE A 265 -6.84 8.02 23.48
C ILE A 265 -7.32 8.59 24.81
N ALA A 266 -8.10 7.84 25.59
CA ALA A 266 -8.56 8.27 26.91
C ALA A 266 -7.40 8.52 27.89
N ALA A 267 -6.38 7.66 27.90
CA ALA A 267 -5.18 7.88 28.73
C ALA A 267 -4.40 9.12 28.29
N ALA A 268 -4.32 9.38 26.98
CA ALA A 268 -3.63 10.53 26.43
C ALA A 268 -4.35 11.84 26.81
N THR A 269 -5.68 11.89 26.62
CA THR A 269 -6.49 13.11 26.81
C THR A 269 -7.02 13.30 28.24
N ALA A 270 -6.74 12.36 29.15
CA ALA A 270 -7.11 12.50 30.56
C ALA A 270 -6.64 13.86 31.13
N ASP A 271 -7.42 14.40 32.07
CA ASP A 271 -7.23 15.74 32.64
C ASP A 271 -7.41 16.90 31.63
N GLY A 272 -8.03 16.63 30.47
CA GLY A 272 -8.30 17.63 29.45
C GLY A 272 -7.10 18.01 28.60
N LEU A 273 -6.05 17.18 28.56
CA LEU A 273 -4.88 17.43 27.73
C LEU A 273 -5.24 17.32 26.24
N PRO A 274 -4.84 18.29 25.39
CA PRO A 274 -5.06 18.19 23.95
C PRO A 274 -4.18 17.09 23.36
N LEU A 275 -4.77 16.27 22.48
CA LEU A 275 -4.03 15.30 21.69
C LEU A 275 -3.29 16.03 20.57
N ARG A 276 -1.96 16.11 20.70
CA ARG A 276 -1.09 16.82 19.77
C ARG A 276 -0.70 15.93 18.59
N GLY A 277 -0.30 14.70 18.87
CA GLY A 277 0.31 13.85 17.85
C GLY A 277 0.11 12.36 18.05
N ILE A 278 0.06 11.63 16.94
CA ILE A 278 0.10 10.17 16.92
C ILE A 278 1.29 9.71 16.09
N VAL A 279 2.06 8.76 16.62
CA VAL A 279 3.08 8.01 15.87
C VAL A 279 2.68 6.55 15.84
N HIS A 280 2.28 6.06 14.68
CA HIS A 280 1.85 4.68 14.48
C HIS A 280 2.85 3.93 13.61
N THR A 281 3.73 3.17 14.25
CA THR A 281 4.75 2.32 13.62
C THR A 281 4.50 0.85 13.97
N ALA A 282 3.24 0.47 14.21
CA ALA A 282 2.89 -0.91 14.51
C ALA A 282 2.88 -1.73 13.23
N GLY A 283 3.21 -3.01 13.36
CA GLY A 283 3.26 -3.94 12.25
C GLY A 283 4.20 -5.09 12.56
N VAL A 284 3.96 -6.21 11.89
CA VAL A 284 4.68 -7.46 12.10
C VAL A 284 5.37 -7.85 10.80
N LEU A 285 6.60 -8.35 10.90
CA LEU A 285 7.27 -9.01 9.78
C LEU A 285 6.77 -10.46 9.74
N THR A 286 5.91 -10.75 8.78
CA THR A 286 5.27 -12.05 8.60
C THR A 286 4.87 -12.21 7.13
N ASP A 287 4.86 -13.44 6.64
CA ASP A 287 4.37 -13.78 5.31
C ASP A 287 2.84 -13.93 5.29
N ASP A 288 2.20 -14.06 6.47
CA ASP A 288 0.75 -14.15 6.60
C ASP A 288 0.09 -12.77 6.38
N PRO A 289 -0.75 -12.60 5.34
CA PRO A 289 -1.50 -11.37 5.10
C PRO A 289 -2.40 -10.97 6.26
N ALA A 290 -3.04 -11.94 6.93
CA ALA A 290 -3.93 -11.67 8.06
C ALA A 290 -3.17 -11.00 9.21
N ALA A 291 -2.09 -11.63 9.66
CA ALA A 291 -1.25 -11.12 10.72
C ALA A 291 -0.52 -9.81 10.36
N GLY A 292 -0.03 -9.64 9.13
CA GLY A 292 0.75 -8.44 8.78
C GLY A 292 -0.08 -7.18 8.62
N TRP A 293 -1.35 -7.32 8.24
CA TRP A 293 -2.30 -6.21 8.21
C TRP A 293 -2.87 -5.87 9.59
N HIS A 294 -2.95 -6.83 10.51
CA HIS A 294 -3.60 -6.67 11.80
C HIS A 294 -3.10 -5.44 12.58
N ALA A 295 -1.85 -5.45 13.03
CA ALA A 295 -1.34 -4.38 13.88
C ALA A 295 -1.18 -3.03 13.15
N GLY A 296 -0.83 -3.04 11.87
CA GLY A 296 -0.60 -1.82 11.08
C GLY A 296 -1.89 -1.21 10.53
N VAL A 297 -2.59 -1.95 9.67
CA VAL A 297 -3.79 -1.44 8.98
C VAL A 297 -4.97 -1.32 9.93
N LEU A 298 -5.35 -2.42 10.59
CA LEU A 298 -6.50 -2.40 11.50
C LEU A 298 -6.21 -1.51 12.72
N GLY A 299 -4.98 -1.54 13.25
CA GLY A 299 -4.55 -0.61 14.30
C GLY A 299 -4.70 0.87 13.92
N ALA A 300 -4.25 1.27 12.72
CA ALA A 300 -4.44 2.64 12.24
C ALA A 300 -5.92 3.02 12.06
N ARG A 301 -6.74 2.07 11.58
CA ARG A 301 -8.18 2.24 11.44
C ARG A 301 -8.87 2.48 12.79
N ARG A 302 -8.55 1.66 13.80
CA ARG A 302 -9.08 1.79 15.17
C ARG A 302 -8.68 3.10 15.82
N LEU A 303 -7.43 3.53 15.66
CA LEU A 303 -6.98 4.85 16.13
C LEU A 303 -7.76 5.99 15.46
N HIS A 304 -8.15 5.83 14.19
CA HIS A 304 -8.86 6.89 13.47
C HIS A 304 -10.28 7.04 13.99
N GLU A 305 -10.93 5.92 14.28
CA GLU A 305 -12.25 5.90 14.90
C GLU A 305 -12.19 6.48 16.32
N ALA A 306 -11.21 6.07 17.12
CA ALA A 306 -11.03 6.55 18.50
C ALA A 306 -10.66 8.05 18.60
N THR A 307 -10.24 8.68 17.49
CA THR A 307 -9.88 10.11 17.44
C THR A 307 -10.94 10.98 16.77
N ALA A 308 -12.13 10.44 16.49
CA ALA A 308 -13.20 11.18 15.81
C ALA A 308 -13.55 12.51 16.51
N ASP A 309 -13.64 12.51 17.84
CA ASP A 309 -14.00 13.70 18.63
C ASP A 309 -12.78 14.51 19.14
N CYS A 310 -11.56 14.02 18.91
CA CYS A 310 -10.33 14.66 19.35
C CYS A 310 -9.20 14.46 18.31
N PRO A 311 -9.37 14.98 17.09
CA PRO A 311 -8.39 14.79 16.03
C PRO A 311 -7.02 15.34 16.47
N PRO A 312 -5.92 14.58 16.26
CA PRO A 312 -4.58 15.08 16.58
C PRO A 312 -4.20 16.23 15.65
N GLU A 313 -3.28 17.10 16.07
CA GLU A 313 -2.71 18.15 15.20
C GLU A 313 -1.85 17.55 14.08
N TRP A 314 -1.18 16.43 14.35
CA TRP A 314 -0.41 15.68 13.37
C TRP A 314 -0.47 14.18 13.59
N TRP A 315 -0.31 13.40 12.52
CA TRP A 315 -0.27 11.95 12.60
C TRP A 315 0.81 11.41 11.67
N LEU A 316 1.78 10.72 12.26
CA LEU A 316 2.83 10.01 11.55
C LEU A 316 2.55 8.50 11.49
N LEU A 317 2.53 7.96 10.28
CA LEU A 317 2.42 6.53 9.99
C LEU A 317 3.79 6.03 9.52
N GLY A 318 4.37 5.07 10.23
CA GLY A 318 5.64 4.45 9.86
C GLY A 318 5.41 3.26 8.94
N THR A 319 5.72 3.43 7.66
CA THR A 319 5.70 2.38 6.65
C THR A 319 7.12 1.94 6.30
N SER A 320 7.29 0.91 5.49
CA SER A 320 8.61 0.42 5.05
C SER A 320 8.88 0.78 3.59
N ALA A 321 10.17 0.96 3.25
CA ALA A 321 10.62 1.09 1.86
C ALA A 321 10.26 -0.13 0.98
N THR A 322 9.95 -1.29 1.58
CA THR A 322 9.42 -2.46 0.86
C THR A 322 8.10 -2.15 0.15
N ALA A 323 7.34 -1.17 0.63
CA ALA A 323 6.15 -0.69 -0.06
C ALA A 323 6.46 -0.04 -1.41
N LEU A 324 7.64 0.59 -1.58
CA LEU A 324 8.06 1.24 -2.83
C LEU A 324 8.69 0.28 -3.84
N PHE A 325 9.55 -0.61 -3.37
CA PHE A 325 10.39 -1.42 -4.25
C PHE A 325 9.98 -2.89 -4.32
N GLY A 326 9.05 -3.32 -3.46
CA GLY A 326 8.82 -4.73 -3.20
C GLY A 326 9.99 -5.38 -2.45
N ALA A 327 9.75 -6.56 -1.91
CA ALA A 327 10.78 -7.43 -1.38
C ALA A 327 10.30 -8.88 -1.49
N PRO A 328 11.19 -9.85 -1.78
CA PRO A 328 10.83 -11.27 -1.69
C PRO A 328 10.33 -11.62 -0.28
N GLY A 329 9.24 -12.39 -0.18
CA GLY A 329 8.48 -12.65 1.05
C GLY A 329 7.70 -11.44 1.56
N GLY A 330 7.81 -10.29 0.90
CA GLY A 330 7.31 -9.01 1.40
C GLY A 330 5.83 -8.74 1.17
N THR A 331 5.05 -9.68 0.63
CA THR A 331 3.66 -9.47 0.20
C THR A 331 2.79 -8.86 1.30
N SER A 332 2.76 -9.48 2.48
CA SER A 332 1.92 -9.03 3.59
C SER A 332 2.29 -7.60 4.03
N ARG A 333 3.58 -7.32 4.20
CA ARG A 333 4.07 -6.00 4.61
C ARG A 333 3.87 -4.93 3.53
N ALA A 334 4.22 -5.22 2.28
CA ALA A 334 4.15 -4.26 1.18
C ALA A 334 2.70 -3.86 0.87
N THR A 335 1.77 -4.82 0.93
CA THR A 335 0.34 -4.55 0.75
C THR A 335 -0.24 -3.73 1.90
N ALA A 336 0.09 -4.07 3.16
CA ALA A 336 -0.32 -3.30 4.34
C ALA A 336 0.21 -1.85 4.31
N ASP A 337 1.50 -1.66 4.00
CA ASP A 337 2.12 -0.33 3.92
C ASP A 337 1.52 0.51 2.77
N ALA A 338 1.25 -0.10 1.61
CA ALA A 338 0.60 0.59 0.49
C ALA A 338 -0.84 1.03 0.84
N TRP A 339 -1.55 0.25 1.66
CA TRP A 339 -2.84 0.67 2.21
C TRP A 339 -2.67 1.87 3.15
N LEU A 340 -1.68 1.85 4.05
CA LEU A 340 -1.41 2.95 4.99
C LEU A 340 -1.03 4.26 4.28
N ASP A 341 -0.26 4.19 3.19
CA ASP A 341 0.05 5.35 2.34
C ASP A 341 -1.21 5.98 1.73
N ALA A 342 -2.13 5.15 1.25
CA ALA A 342 -3.41 5.62 0.73
C ALA A 342 -4.34 6.13 1.84
N PHE A 343 -4.33 5.50 3.01
CA PHE A 343 -5.08 5.94 4.18
C PHE A 343 -4.65 7.33 4.64
N ALA A 344 -3.34 7.63 4.63
CA ALA A 344 -2.85 8.97 4.93
C ALA A 344 -3.38 10.01 3.94
N THR A 345 -3.37 9.66 2.64
CA THR A 345 -3.91 10.53 1.58
C THR A 345 -5.42 10.74 1.73
N TRP A 346 -6.15 9.67 2.06
CA TRP A 346 -7.58 9.69 2.35
C TRP A 346 -7.92 10.58 3.54
N ARG A 347 -7.18 10.49 4.65
CA ARG A 347 -7.34 11.38 5.81
C ARG A 347 -7.15 12.85 5.43
N ARG A 348 -6.07 13.16 4.69
CA ARG A 348 -5.80 14.53 4.23
C ARG A 348 -6.91 15.08 3.33
N SER A 349 -7.49 14.23 2.46
CA SER A 349 -8.63 14.63 1.61
C SER A 349 -9.88 15.03 2.41
N ARG A 350 -9.98 14.62 3.68
CA ARG A 350 -11.06 14.94 4.62
C ARG A 350 -10.68 16.03 5.64
N GLY A 351 -9.58 16.74 5.40
CA GLY A 351 -9.07 17.78 6.29
C GLY A 351 -8.43 17.25 7.58
N LEU A 352 -8.19 15.95 7.69
CA LEU A 352 -7.54 15.33 8.84
C LEU A 352 -6.04 15.14 8.58
N PRO A 353 -5.16 15.43 9.55
CA PRO A 353 -3.74 15.28 9.34
C PRO A 353 -3.34 13.80 9.29
N ALA A 354 -2.42 13.50 8.37
CA ALA A 354 -1.69 12.24 8.28
C ALA A 354 -0.52 12.38 7.30
N THR A 355 0.62 11.81 7.69
CA THR A 355 1.84 11.71 6.88
C THR A 355 2.37 10.30 7.02
N THR A 356 2.76 9.68 5.91
CA THR A 356 3.56 8.44 5.96
C THR A 356 5.03 8.77 5.80
N ILE A 357 5.86 8.05 6.55
CA ILE A 357 7.30 7.99 6.30
C ILE A 357 7.65 6.54 6.07
N GLN A 358 8.14 6.26 4.87
CA GLN A 358 8.68 4.96 4.49
C GLN A 358 10.10 4.86 5.03
N LEU A 359 10.24 4.22 6.18
CA LEU A 359 11.52 3.99 6.81
C LEU A 359 12.27 2.90 6.03
N GLY A 360 13.55 3.15 5.75
CA GLY A 360 14.46 2.08 5.36
C GLY A 360 14.61 1.08 6.50
N LEU A 361 15.01 -0.16 6.19
CA LEU A 361 15.30 -1.14 7.22
C LEU A 361 16.47 -0.64 8.08
N PRO A 362 16.29 -0.43 9.40
CA PRO A 362 17.42 -0.21 10.28
C PRO A 362 18.19 -1.54 10.35
N HIS A 363 19.30 -1.63 9.61
CA HIS A 363 20.29 -2.71 9.59
C HIS A 363 19.86 -4.05 10.26
N LEU A 364 19.60 -5.09 9.47
CA LEU A 364 19.62 -6.48 9.97
C LEU A 364 21.09 -6.94 10.03
N PRO A 365 21.70 -7.14 11.22
CA PRO A 365 22.86 -7.99 11.31
C PRO A 365 22.38 -9.44 11.12
N ASP A 366 23.09 -10.20 10.29
CA ASP A 366 22.96 -11.66 10.15
C ASP A 366 21.79 -12.23 9.31
N LEU A 367 21.48 -11.60 8.15
CA LEU A 367 20.86 -12.35 7.05
C LEU A 367 21.93 -12.76 6.01
N PRO A 368 21.98 -14.04 5.58
CA PRO A 368 22.81 -14.44 4.46
C PRO A 368 22.34 -13.69 3.20
N ARG A 369 23.25 -12.88 2.63
CA ARG A 369 23.05 -12.12 1.39
C ARG A 369 22.52 -13.06 0.28
N PRO A 370 21.53 -12.63 -0.52
CA PRO A 370 21.70 -11.49 -1.42
C PRO A 370 20.53 -10.50 -1.37
N TYR A 371 20.73 -9.35 -0.74
CA TYR A 371 19.87 -8.18 -0.95
C TYR A 371 20.69 -7.12 -1.67
N PHE A 372 20.14 -6.64 -2.79
CA PHE A 372 20.74 -5.73 -3.76
C PHE A 372 21.65 -4.67 -3.10
N SER A 373 22.95 -4.89 -3.22
CA SER A 373 23.94 -3.85 -3.04
C SER A 373 23.97 -3.10 -4.37
N ILE A 374 23.28 -1.96 -4.43
CA ILE A 374 23.66 -0.92 -5.38
C ILE A 374 24.71 -0.09 -4.64
N LEU A 375 25.94 -0.14 -5.13
CA LEU A 375 27.06 0.71 -4.70
C LEU A 375 26.76 2.19 -4.96
#